data_AF-A0AAX3XC90-F1
#
_entry.id   AF-A0AAX3XC90-F1
#
_cell.length_a   1.000
_cell.length_b   1.000
_cell.length_c   1.000
_cell.angle_alpha   90.00
_cell.angle_beta   90.00
_cell.angle_gamma   90.00
#
_symmetry.space_group_name_H-M   'P 1'
#
loop_
_entity.id
_entity.type
_entity.pdbx_description
1 polymer ?
#
loop_
_entity_poly.entity_id
_entity_poly.type
_entity_poly.pdbx_seq_one_letter_code
_entity_poly.pdbx_strand_id
1 'polypeptide(L)'
;MVSGGGLIDKVEVILNYIGKEDDYLKKLQSLIHSRLEIKSMPKMQLEDYLYFVSSSDLVVGVDSGTVHVACALNKPLLSFYANFQPNIIRWSPKPNDNVANMMLVSLTEGKSSSDTFNFDLQNAISWLNQQITKN
;
A
#
# COMPACT_ATOMS: atom_id res chain seq x y z
N MET A 1 -26.13 22.89 9.07
CA MET A 1 -26.17 21.74 8.13
C MET A 1 -24.83 21.04 8.25
N VAL A 2 -24.84 19.79 8.71
CA VAL A 2 -23.63 19.02 8.98
C VAL A 2 -23.01 18.62 7.64
N SER A 3 -21.86 19.19 7.29
CA SER A 3 -21.04 18.67 6.20
C SER A 3 -20.53 17.29 6.66
N GLY A 4 -21.18 16.22 6.21
CA GLY A 4 -20.67 14.87 6.44
C GLY A 4 -19.28 14.77 5.82
N GLY A 5 -18.24 14.64 6.66
CA GLY A 5 -16.88 14.47 6.19
C GLY A 5 -16.79 13.24 5.30
N GLY A 6 -16.15 13.38 4.13
CA GLY A 6 -15.95 12.26 3.22
C GLY A 6 -14.97 11.25 3.82
N LEU A 7 -14.88 10.05 3.24
CA LEU A 7 -13.86 9.03 3.58
C LEU A 7 -12.43 9.62 3.68
N ILE A 8 -12.16 10.63 2.85
CA ILE A 8 -10.90 11.38 2.80
C ILE A 8 -10.53 12.08 4.12
N ASP A 9 -11.51 12.48 4.92
CA ASP A 9 -11.29 13.16 6.21
C ASP A 9 -10.97 12.16 7.33
N LYS A 10 -11.08 10.86 7.06
CA LYS A 10 -10.85 9.76 8.01
C LYS A 10 -9.53 9.03 7.79
N VAL A 11 -8.74 9.43 6.79
CA VAL A 11 -7.52 8.72 6.42
C VAL A 11 -6.31 9.64 6.52
N GLU A 12 -5.25 9.11 7.11
CA GLU A 12 -3.91 9.66 7.02
C GLU A 12 -3.07 8.72 6.16
N VAL A 13 -2.43 9.27 5.12
CA VAL A 13 -1.59 8.47 4.21
C VAL A 13 -0.14 8.82 4.42
N ILE A 14 0.62 7.83 4.88
CA ILE A 14 2.05 7.93 5.10
C ILE A 14 2.79 7.13 4.02
N LEU A 15 3.68 7.80 3.30
CA LEU A 15 4.47 7.19 2.23
C LEU A 15 5.84 6.75 2.76
N ASN A 16 6.11 5.44 2.67
CA ASN A 16 7.45 4.89 2.81
C ASN A 16 8.09 4.78 1.42
N TYR A 17 9.10 5.61 1.14
CA TYR A 17 9.85 5.57 -0.11
C TYR A 17 11.32 5.88 0.15
N ILE A 18 12.21 5.02 -0.34
CA ILE A 18 13.67 5.19 -0.19
C ILE A 18 14.19 5.67 -1.56
N GLY A 19 14.38 6.99 -1.71
CA GLY A 19 14.86 7.61 -2.95
C GLY A 19 15.01 9.12 -2.84
N LYS A 20 14.97 9.86 -3.96
CA LYS A 20 14.79 11.32 -3.95
C LYS A 20 13.34 11.64 -3.55
N GLU A 21 13.06 11.51 -2.26
CA GLU A 21 11.73 11.59 -1.64
C GLU A 21 10.95 12.82 -2.10
N ASP A 22 11.61 13.98 -2.16
CA ASP A 22 10.96 15.25 -2.51
C ASP A 22 10.39 15.27 -3.93
N ASP A 23 11.10 14.74 -4.92
CA ASP A 23 10.66 14.80 -6.32
C ASP A 23 9.49 13.83 -6.56
N TYR A 24 9.55 12.66 -5.93
CA TYR A 24 8.49 11.66 -6.04
C TYR A 24 7.23 12.09 -5.30
N LEU A 25 7.37 12.60 -4.07
CA LEU A 25 6.22 13.09 -3.30
C LEU A 25 5.55 14.28 -3.99
N LYS A 26 6.32 15.26 -4.50
CA LYS A 26 5.77 16.39 -5.27
C LYS A 26 5.00 15.91 -6.49
N LYS A 27 5.54 14.91 -7.21
CA LYS A 27 4.86 14.32 -8.37
C LYS A 27 3.57 13.60 -7.97
N LEU A 28 3.56 12.86 -6.86
CA LEU A 28 2.35 12.20 -6.38
C LEU A 28 1.30 13.23 -5.96
N GLN A 29 1.69 14.24 -5.18
CA GLN A 29 0.81 15.31 -4.73
C GLN A 29 0.20 16.08 -5.90
N SER A 30 0.94 16.32 -6.99
CA SER A 30 0.38 17.00 -8.17
C SER A 30 -0.67 16.18 -8.95
N LEU A 31 -0.73 14.86 -8.73
CA LEU A 31 -1.73 13.98 -9.32
C LEU A 31 -3.01 13.85 -8.47
N ILE A 32 -2.98 14.38 -7.24
CA ILE A 32 -4.11 14.33 -6.32
C ILE A 32 -4.99 15.57 -6.52
N HIS A 33 -6.19 15.36 -7.05
CA HIS A 33 -7.18 16.43 -7.26
C HIS A 33 -8.12 16.64 -6.07
N SER A 34 -7.74 16.17 -4.88
CA SER A 34 -8.59 16.11 -3.69
C SER A 34 -7.88 16.71 -2.48
N ARG A 35 -8.58 16.74 -1.33
CA ARG A 35 -8.04 17.21 -0.05
C ARG A 35 -7.07 16.21 0.61
N LEU A 36 -6.77 15.10 -0.05
CA LEU A 36 -5.92 14.04 0.48
C LEU A 36 -4.48 14.51 0.51
N GLU A 37 -3.88 14.51 1.70
CA GLU A 37 -2.46 14.80 1.86
C GLU A 37 -1.70 13.49 2.07
N ILE A 38 -0.60 13.33 1.33
CA ILE A 38 0.38 12.26 1.55
C ILE A 38 1.57 12.88 2.29
N LYS A 39 1.93 12.30 3.43
CA LYS A 39 3.09 12.70 4.22
C LYS A 39 4.22 11.71 4.02
N SER A 40 5.46 12.18 3.94
CA SER A 40 6.62 11.28 3.99
C SER A 40 6.77 10.66 5.37
N MET A 41 7.08 9.37 5.39
CA MET A 41 7.52 8.71 6.61
C MET A 41 8.87 9.30 7.06
N PRO A 42 9.06 9.63 8.35
CA PRO A 42 10.36 10.10 8.82
C PRO A 42 11.40 8.99 8.74
N LYS A 43 12.68 9.36 8.65
CA LYS A 43 13.78 8.40 8.78
C LYS A 43 13.80 7.86 10.20
N MET A 44 13.81 6.54 10.33
CA MET A 44 13.77 5.86 11.61
C MET A 44 14.59 4.57 11.55
N GLN A 45 14.96 4.03 12.71
CA GLN A 45 15.63 2.74 12.80
C GLN A 45 14.66 1.60 12.52
N LEU A 46 15.18 0.39 12.33
CA LEU A 46 14.36 -0.76 11.97
C LEU A 46 13.31 -1.07 13.04
N GLU A 47 13.66 -0.96 14.32
CA GLU A 47 12.75 -1.23 15.44
C GLU A 47 11.58 -0.26 15.42
N ASP A 48 11.86 1.04 15.29
CA ASP A 48 10.84 2.08 15.18
C ASP A 48 9.96 1.88 13.93
N TYR A 49 10.56 1.42 12.83
CA TYR A 49 9.84 1.09 11.61
C TYR A 49 8.85 -0.06 11.81
N LEU A 50 9.25 -1.12 12.51
CA LEU A 50 8.36 -2.22 12.84
C LEU A 50 7.21 -1.75 13.74
N TYR A 51 7.49 -0.90 14.73
CA TYR A 51 6.44 -0.28 15.56
C TYR A 51 5.51 0.61 14.73
N PHE A 52 6.05 1.39 13.81
CA PHE A 52 5.28 2.27 12.95
C PHE A 52 4.32 1.48 12.05
N VAL A 53 4.81 0.45 11.37
CA VAL A 53 3.94 -0.45 10.59
C VAL A 53 2.93 -1.15 11.51
N SER A 54 3.33 -1.53 12.73
CA SER A 54 2.42 -2.12 13.72
C SER A 54 1.33 -1.14 14.19
N SER A 55 1.55 0.17 14.14
CA SER A 55 0.52 1.17 14.45
C SER A 55 -0.44 1.46 13.30
N SER A 56 -0.12 1.02 12.07
CA SER A 56 -0.99 1.24 10.92
C SER A 56 -2.25 0.37 10.98
N ASP A 57 -3.36 0.93 10.51
CA ASP A 57 -4.62 0.22 10.31
C ASP A 57 -4.56 -0.72 9.10
N LEU A 58 -3.78 -0.34 8.09
CA LEU A 58 -3.67 -1.03 6.80
C LEU A 58 -2.38 -0.65 6.08
N VAL A 59 -1.82 -1.59 5.32
CA VAL A 59 -0.65 -1.38 4.47
C VAL A 59 -1.02 -1.53 3.00
N VAL A 60 -0.60 -0.56 2.18
CA VAL A 60 -0.62 -0.64 0.72
C VAL A 60 0.83 -0.67 0.22
N GLY A 61 1.19 -1.67 -0.59
CA GLY A 61 2.58 -1.82 -1.02
C GLY A 61 2.76 -2.50 -2.37
N VAL A 62 3.90 -2.21 -3.01
CA VAL A 62 4.45 -3.05 -4.08
C VAL A 62 5.34 -4.13 -3.48
N ASP A 63 5.80 -5.08 -4.30
CA ASP A 63 6.80 -6.07 -3.93
C ASP A 63 8.01 -5.44 -3.22
N SER A 64 8.03 -5.56 -1.89
CA SER A 64 8.97 -4.86 -1.00
C SER A 64 9.00 -5.53 0.38
N GLY A 65 10.05 -5.25 1.16
CA GLY A 65 10.15 -5.77 2.53
C GLY A 65 8.96 -5.42 3.42
N THR A 66 8.35 -4.24 3.22
CA THR A 66 7.17 -3.76 3.95
C THR A 66 5.98 -4.71 3.84
N VAL A 67 5.79 -5.32 2.68
CA VAL A 67 4.69 -6.28 2.45
C VAL A 67 4.85 -7.51 3.34
N HIS A 68 6.08 -7.99 3.53
CA HIS A 68 6.36 -9.13 4.41
C HIS A 68 6.27 -8.75 5.90
N VAL A 69 6.69 -7.53 6.27
CA VAL A 69 6.50 -6.99 7.62
C VAL A 69 5.01 -6.90 7.96
N ALA A 70 4.18 -6.41 7.03
CA ALA A 70 2.72 -6.36 7.20
C ALA A 70 2.11 -7.74 7.44
N CYS A 71 2.56 -8.76 6.70
CA CYS A 71 2.15 -10.15 6.92
C CYS A 71 2.52 -10.64 8.33
N ALA A 72 3.76 -10.40 8.76
CA ALA A 72 4.24 -10.82 10.09
C ALA A 72 3.51 -10.12 11.23
N LEU A 73 3.07 -8.87 11.03
CA LEU A 73 2.36 -8.04 12.01
C LEU A 73 0.83 -8.13 11.91
N ASN A 74 0.29 -9.07 11.12
CA ASN A 74 -1.16 -9.25 10.91
C ASN A 74 -1.88 -7.98 10.43
N LYS A 75 -1.22 -7.20 9.58
CA LYS A 75 -1.82 -5.98 9.03
C LYS A 75 -2.66 -6.29 7.80
N PRO A 76 -3.88 -5.72 7.71
CA PRO A 76 -4.62 -5.71 6.47
C PRO A 76 -3.72 -5.22 5.33
N LEU A 77 -3.67 -5.97 4.24
CA LEU A 77 -2.66 -5.79 3.21
C LEU A 77 -3.28 -5.73 1.81
N LEU A 78 -3.08 -4.60 1.12
CA LEU A 78 -3.27 -4.48 -0.32
C LEU A 78 -1.91 -4.46 -1.01
N SER A 79 -1.63 -5.43 -1.86
CA SER A 79 -0.33 -5.58 -2.49
C SER A 79 -0.39 -5.66 -4.00
N PHE A 80 0.62 -5.11 -4.68
CA PHE A 80 0.71 -5.03 -6.13
C PHE A 80 2.00 -5.67 -6.64
N TYR A 81 1.86 -6.67 -7.51
CA TYR A 81 2.98 -7.45 -8.07
C TYR A 81 2.97 -7.42 -9.59
N ALA A 82 4.15 -7.28 -10.19
CA ALA A 82 4.32 -7.51 -11.61
C ALA A 82 3.90 -8.94 -11.97
N ASN A 83 3.34 -9.14 -13.17
CA ASN A 83 3.04 -10.48 -13.67
C ASN A 83 4.32 -11.14 -14.16
N PHE A 84 5.13 -11.55 -13.19
CA PHE A 84 6.42 -12.18 -13.40
C PHE A 84 6.51 -13.38 -12.45
N GLN A 85 6.10 -14.54 -12.96
CA GLN A 85 5.92 -15.77 -12.17
C GLN A 85 7.12 -16.18 -11.33
N PRO A 86 8.38 -16.09 -11.81
CA PRO A 86 9.54 -16.45 -10.98
C PRO A 86 9.61 -15.67 -9.66
N ASN A 87 9.17 -14.41 -9.68
CA ASN A 87 9.16 -13.57 -8.50
C ASN A 87 7.96 -13.84 -7.61
N ILE A 88 6.76 -13.98 -8.18
CA ILE A 88 5.53 -14.28 -7.43
C ILE A 88 5.70 -15.59 -6.63
N ILE A 89 6.20 -16.65 -7.26
CA ILE A 89 6.37 -17.96 -6.61
C ILE A 89 7.28 -17.85 -5.37
N ARG A 90 8.30 -17.00 -5.45
CA ARG A 90 9.32 -16.88 -4.40
C ARG A 90 8.96 -15.87 -3.31
N TRP A 91 8.32 -14.76 -3.69
CA TRP A 91 8.19 -13.56 -2.88
C TRP A 91 6.75 -13.05 -2.72
N SER A 92 5.73 -13.82 -3.13
CA SER A 92 4.34 -13.47 -2.83
C SER A 92 4.15 -13.25 -1.32
N PRO A 93 3.33 -12.29 -0.89
CA PRO A 93 2.96 -12.13 0.51
C PRO A 93 2.38 -13.43 1.08
N LYS A 94 2.67 -13.68 2.35
CA LYS A 94 2.18 -14.83 3.12
C LYS A 94 1.44 -14.32 4.37
N PRO A 95 0.27 -13.67 4.21
CA PRO A 95 -0.52 -13.22 5.34
C PRO A 95 -0.99 -14.42 6.15
N ASN A 96 -1.13 -14.25 7.47
CA ASN A 96 -1.70 -15.27 8.34
C ASN A 96 -3.19 -15.47 8.07
N ASP A 97 -3.71 -16.62 8.50
CA ASP A 97 -5.13 -16.93 8.42
C ASP A 97 -5.98 -15.84 9.09
N ASN A 98 -7.14 -15.54 8.49
CA ASN A 98 -8.10 -14.54 8.95
C ASN A 98 -7.63 -13.07 8.92
N VAL A 99 -6.44 -12.77 8.36
CA VAL A 99 -6.01 -11.39 8.11
C VAL A 99 -6.49 -10.95 6.73
N ALA A 100 -7.23 -9.84 6.67
CA ALA A 100 -7.76 -9.29 5.42
C ALA A 100 -6.61 -8.97 4.45
N ASN A 101 -6.61 -9.53 3.26
CA ASN A 101 -5.58 -9.25 2.27
C ASN A 101 -6.11 -9.33 0.84
N MET A 102 -5.46 -8.59 -0.05
CA MET A 102 -5.68 -8.66 -1.49
C MET A 102 -4.34 -8.45 -2.21
N MET A 103 -3.97 -9.39 -3.07
CA MET A 103 -2.82 -9.27 -3.96
C MET A 103 -3.32 -9.10 -5.39
N LEU A 104 -2.94 -8.00 -6.03
CA LEU A 104 -3.15 -7.77 -7.45
C LEU A 104 -1.88 -8.12 -8.21
N VAL A 105 -2.07 -8.81 -9.33
CA VAL A 105 -1.03 -9.09 -10.31
C VAL A 105 -1.34 -8.24 -11.54
N SER A 106 -0.31 -7.65 -12.15
CA SER A 106 -0.44 -6.92 -13.42
C SER A 106 -1.22 -7.76 -14.45
N LEU A 107 -2.12 -7.14 -15.21
CA LEU A 107 -2.84 -7.83 -16.27
C LEU A 107 -1.92 -8.15 -17.47
N THR A 108 -0.80 -7.44 -17.59
CA THR A 108 0.18 -7.65 -18.65
C THR A 108 1.40 -8.39 -18.10
N GLU A 109 1.84 -9.43 -18.81
CA GLU A 109 3.08 -10.15 -18.51
C GLU A 109 4.30 -9.21 -18.52
N GLY A 110 5.09 -9.28 -17.46
CA GLY A 110 6.32 -8.51 -17.29
C GLY A 110 7.56 -9.32 -17.64
N LYS A 111 8.67 -8.63 -17.87
CA LYS A 111 10.02 -9.20 -18.02
C LYS A 111 10.78 -9.22 -16.68
N SER A 112 10.33 -8.44 -15.70
CA SER A 112 10.95 -8.32 -14.38
C SER A 112 9.91 -8.07 -13.29
N SER A 113 10.34 -8.16 -12.02
CA SER A 113 9.51 -7.81 -10.86
C SER A 113 9.16 -6.32 -10.77
N SER A 114 9.88 -5.46 -11.51
CA SER A 114 9.66 -4.01 -11.55
C SER A 114 8.56 -3.59 -12.54
N ASP A 115 8.03 -4.52 -13.34
CA ASP A 115 7.01 -4.25 -14.35
C ASP A 115 5.61 -4.14 -13.72
N THR A 116 5.46 -3.17 -12.80
CA THR A 116 4.26 -2.91 -11.99
C THR A 116 3.33 -1.90 -12.65
N PHE A 117 2.52 -2.37 -13.60
CA PHE A 117 1.57 -1.54 -14.33
C PHE A 117 0.28 -2.31 -14.67
N ASN A 118 -0.69 -1.62 -15.26
CA ASN A 118 -1.92 -2.22 -15.80
C ASN A 118 -2.64 -3.17 -14.83
N PHE A 119 -2.89 -2.71 -13.60
CA PHE A 119 -3.64 -3.46 -12.60
C PHE A 119 -5.15 -3.26 -12.77
N ASP A 120 -5.95 -4.27 -12.40
CA ASP A 120 -7.39 -4.10 -12.22
C ASP A 120 -7.69 -3.31 -10.94
N LEU A 121 -7.72 -1.99 -11.07
CA LEU A 121 -7.93 -1.10 -9.92
C LEU A 121 -9.36 -1.14 -9.37
N GLN A 122 -10.35 -1.64 -10.10
CA GLN A 122 -11.74 -1.63 -9.62
C GLN A 122 -11.89 -2.51 -8.38
N ASN A 123 -11.29 -3.70 -8.41
CA ASN A 123 -11.27 -4.61 -7.27
C ASN A 123 -10.47 -4.04 -6.09
N ALA A 124 -9.31 -3.44 -6.36
CA ALA A 124 -8.49 -2.80 -5.33
C ALA A 124 -9.23 -1.66 -4.62
N ILE A 125 -9.90 -0.78 -5.38
CA ILE A 125 -10.66 0.35 -4.84
C ILE A 125 -11.82 -0.14 -3.97
N SER A 126 -12.58 -1.13 -4.47
CA SER A 126 -13.70 -1.70 -3.73
C SER A 126 -13.24 -2.32 -2.40
N TRP A 127 -12.18 -3.12 -2.44
CA TRP A 127 -11.63 -3.77 -1.25
C TRP A 127 -11.06 -2.75 -0.25
N LEU A 128 -10.33 -1.74 -0.73
CA LEU A 128 -9.73 -0.70 0.12
C LEU A 128 -10.82 0.11 0.83
N ASN A 129 -11.86 0.53 0.11
CA ASN A 129 -12.98 1.25 0.70
C ASN A 129 -13.69 0.43 1.79
N GLN A 130 -13.83 -0.89 1.59
CA GLN A 130 -14.38 -1.77 2.61
C GLN A 130 -13.50 -1.83 3.87
N GLN A 131 -12.17 -1.85 3.74
CA GLN A 131 -11.30 -1.86 4.92
C GLN A 131 -11.34 -0.53 5.65
N ILE A 132 -11.28 0.60 4.93
CA ILE A 132 -11.33 1.94 5.54
C ILE A 132 -12.66 2.16 6.28
N THR A 133 -13.77 1.63 5.78
CA THR A 133 -15.10 1.85 6.39
C THR A 133 -15.37 0.95 7.61
N LYS A 134 -14.61 -0.12 7.80
CA LYS A 134 -14.76 -1.02 8.97
C LYS A 134 -14.16 -0.45 10.26
N ASN A 135 -13.23 0.48 10.12
CA ASN A 135 -12.55 1.17 11.22
C ASN A 135 -13.28 2.48 11.55
#